data_AF-A0A662GUI0-F1
#
_entry.id   AF-A0A662GUI0-F1
#
_cell.length_a   1.000
_cell.length_b   1.000
_cell.length_c   1.000
_cell.angle_alpha   90.00
_cell.angle_beta   90.00
_cell.angle_gamma   90.00
#
_symmetry.space_group_name_H-M   'P 1'
#
loop_
_entity.id
_entity.type
_entity.pdbx_description
1 polymer ?
#
loop_
_entity_poly.entity_id
_entity_poly.type
_entity_poly.pdbx_seq_one_letter_code
_entity_poly.pdbx_strand_id
1 'polypeptide(L)'
;MIEKAAWLISEGRIVKISNLLYYVIGRHSRHLVRVVDDSKLVCSCAGYKNRGVCSHVIAVSTLRKIKNGAEIINEIMQERIRRELRQLYRGEISR
;
A
#
# COMPACT_ATOMS: atom_id res chain seq x y z
N MET A 1 4.99 -7.72 -11.67
CA MET A 1 5.02 -6.36 -11.02
C MET A 1 3.60 -5.84 -10.77
N ILE A 2 2.73 -5.91 -11.79
CA ILE A 2 1.31 -5.50 -11.71
C ILE A 2 0.54 -6.36 -10.69
N GLU A 3 0.67 -7.69 -10.73
CA GLU A 3 0.04 -8.60 -9.76
C GLU A 3 0.35 -8.23 -8.31
N LYS A 4 1.63 -7.94 -8.02
CA LYS A 4 2.04 -7.49 -6.69
C LYS A 4 1.43 -6.14 -6.32
N ALA A 5 1.22 -5.23 -7.27
CA ALA A 5 0.53 -3.97 -7.02
C ALA A 5 -0.96 -4.20 -6.70
N ALA A 6 -1.64 -5.06 -7.47
CA ALA A 6 -3.03 -5.44 -7.22
C ALA A 6 -3.20 -6.12 -5.85
N TRP A 7 -2.28 -7.02 -5.49
CA TRP A 7 -2.23 -7.64 -4.16
C TRP A 7 -2.03 -6.63 -3.04
N LEU A 8 -1.14 -5.64 -3.19
CA LEU A 8 -0.95 -4.59 -2.19
C LEU A 8 -2.23 -3.78 -1.96
N ILE A 9 -2.99 -3.51 -3.01
CA ILE A 9 -4.26 -2.77 -2.95
C ILE A 9 -5.33 -3.63 -2.27
N SER A 10 -5.62 -4.82 -2.82
CA SER A 10 -6.71 -5.70 -2.35
C SER A 10 -6.54 -6.17 -0.91
N GLU A 11 -5.30 -6.32 -0.46
CA GLU A 11 -5.00 -6.72 0.91
C GLU A 11 -4.91 -5.54 1.89
N GLY A 12 -5.28 -4.31 1.50
CA GLY A 12 -5.22 -3.16 2.42
C GLY A 12 -3.81 -2.92 2.97
N ARG A 13 -2.78 -3.11 2.13
CA ARG A 13 -1.36 -2.98 2.51
C ARG A 13 -0.80 -1.60 2.23
N ILE A 14 -1.65 -0.64 1.94
CA ILE A 14 -1.29 0.75 1.66
C ILE A 14 -1.99 1.61 2.69
N VAL A 15 -1.23 2.45 3.38
CA VAL A 15 -1.75 3.39 4.36
C VAL A 15 -1.35 4.79 3.92
N LYS A 16 -2.34 5.68 3.76
CA LYS A 16 -2.07 7.09 3.48
C LYS A 16 -1.71 7.77 4.80
N ILE A 17 -0.45 8.23 4.94
CA ILE A 17 -0.01 8.97 6.13
C ILE A 17 -0.40 10.45 5.98
N SER A 18 -0.22 11.01 4.79
CA SER A 18 -0.57 12.39 4.47
C SER A 18 -0.86 12.53 2.98
N ASN A 19 -1.17 13.74 2.51
CA ASN A 19 -1.30 14.01 1.07
C ASN A 19 0.02 13.79 0.30
N LEU A 20 1.16 13.77 0.98
CA LEU A 20 2.48 13.67 0.37
C LEU A 20 3.16 12.30 0.59
N LEU A 21 2.59 11.44 1.44
CA LEU A 21 3.29 10.24 1.88
C LEU A 21 2.35 9.05 2.10
N TYR A 22 2.75 7.92 1.52
CA TYR A 22 2.11 6.62 1.68
C TYR A 22 3.08 5.63 2.28
N TYR A 23 2.57 4.78 3.17
CA TYR A 23 3.26 3.65 3.74
C TYR A 23 2.76 2.36 3.09
N VAL A 24 3.67 1.59 2.52
CA VAL A 24 3.34 0.38 1.78
C VAL A 24 3.98 -0.82 2.46
N ILE A 25 3.13 -1.76 2.88
CA ILE A 25 3.49 -2.96 3.64
C ILE A 25 3.69 -4.11 2.66
N GLY A 26 4.94 -4.39 2.30
CA GLY A 26 5.30 -5.56 1.52
C GLY A 26 5.21 -6.86 2.32
N ARG A 27 5.62 -7.97 1.70
CA ARG A 27 5.60 -9.30 2.35
C ARG A 27 6.63 -9.44 3.47
N HIS A 28 7.82 -8.85 3.28
CA HIS A 28 8.95 -8.95 4.21
C HIS A 28 9.55 -7.59 4.57
N SER A 29 9.05 -6.51 3.97
CA SER A 29 9.64 -5.18 4.06
C SER A 29 8.56 -4.12 3.94
N ARG A 30 8.88 -2.92 4.39
CA ARG A 30 7.97 -1.77 4.37
C ARG A 30 8.65 -0.63 3.63
N HIS A 31 7.87 0.11 2.85
CA HIS A 31 8.41 1.14 1.97
C HIS A 31 7.55 2.38 1.99
N LEU A 32 8.21 3.53 2.01
CA LEU A 32 7.59 4.82 1.78
C LEU A 32 7.48 5.11 0.29
N VAL A 33 6.32 5.62 -0.12
CA VAL A 33 6.08 6.24 -1.42
C VAL A 33 5.73 7.70 -1.19
N ARG A 34 6.59 8.60 -1.67
CA ARG A 34 6.43 10.05 -1.57
C ARG A 34 5.83 10.60 -2.85
N VAL A 35 4.87 11.50 -2.71
CA VAL A 35 4.35 12.34 -3.79
C VAL A 35 5.27 13.55 -3.90
N VAL A 36 5.95 13.68 -5.04
CA VAL A 36 6.80 14.84 -5.32
C VAL A 36 5.97 15.94 -5.97
N ASP A 37 5.11 15.56 -6.91
CA ASP A 37 4.11 16.39 -7.58
C ASP A 37 2.98 15.47 -8.09
N ASP A 38 1.99 16.03 -8.79
CA ASP A 38 0.83 15.25 -9.25
C ASP A 38 1.19 14.10 -10.19
N SER A 39 2.25 14.26 -10.97
CA SER A 39 2.73 13.28 -11.95
C SER A 39 3.81 12.34 -11.39
N LYS A 40 4.51 12.74 -10.33
CA LYS A 40 5.75 12.09 -9.87
C LYS A 40 5.62 11.48 -8.48
N LEU A 41 5.85 10.17 -8.44
CA LEU A 41 5.96 9.39 -7.21
C LEU A 41 7.37 8.81 -7.07
N VAL A 42 7.90 8.80 -5.85
CA VAL A 42 9.21 8.22 -5.54
C VAL A 42 9.06 7.18 -4.45
N CYS A 43 9.63 5.98 -4.65
CA CYS A 43 9.61 4.92 -3.65
C CYS A 43 11.00 4.65 -3.07
N SER A 44 11.04 4.39 -1.76
CA SER A 44 12.25 4.03 -1.00
C SER A 44 12.81 2.63 -1.30
N CYS A 45 12.07 1.74 -1.98
CA CYS A 45 12.51 0.37 -2.22
C CYS A 45 13.65 0.28 -3.24
N ALA A 46 14.51 -0.73 -3.10
CA ALA A 46 15.62 -0.99 -4.04
C ALA A 46 15.13 -1.15 -5.49
N GLY A 47 13.99 -1.81 -5.70
CA GLY A 47 13.42 -2.02 -7.03
C GLY A 47 13.10 -0.71 -7.77
N TYR A 48 12.70 0.34 -7.04
CA TYR A 48 12.49 1.67 -7.60
C TYR A 48 13.81 2.40 -7.83
N LYS A 49 14.73 2.37 -6.84
CA LYS A 49 16.06 2.98 -6.96
C LYS A 49 16.82 2.49 -8.21
N ASN A 50 16.67 1.21 -8.54
CA ASN A 50 17.38 0.59 -9.66
C ASN A 50 16.70 0.79 -11.03
N ARG A 51 15.37 0.97 -11.08
CA ARG A 51 14.60 0.93 -12.34
C ARG A 51 13.69 2.14 -12.58
N GLY A 52 13.54 3.03 -11.61
CA GLY A 52 12.55 4.11 -11.63
C GLY A 52 11.10 3.64 -11.50
N VAL A 53 10.84 2.34 -11.37
CA VAL A 53 9.48 1.78 -11.26
C VAL A 53 9.45 0.53 -10.36
N CYS A 54 8.38 0.37 -9.60
CA CYS A 54 8.14 -0.79 -8.75
C CYS A 54 6.63 -1.01 -8.51
N SER A 55 6.26 -2.15 -7.94
CA SER A 55 4.85 -2.43 -7.59
C SER A 55 4.26 -1.43 -6.60
N HIS A 56 5.08 -0.84 -5.72
CA HIS A 56 4.59 0.13 -4.72
C HIS A 56 4.15 1.45 -5.38
N VAL A 57 4.95 2.00 -6.31
CA VAL A 57 4.55 3.24 -7.02
C VAL A 57 3.38 2.99 -7.95
N ILE A 58 3.30 1.82 -8.58
CA ILE A 58 2.15 1.45 -9.41
C ILE A 58 0.89 1.43 -8.55
N ALA A 59 0.92 0.76 -7.40
CA ALA A 59 -0.24 0.64 -6.54
C ALA A 59 -0.73 2.01 -6.02
N VAL A 60 0.18 2.87 -5.57
CA VAL A 60 -0.17 4.23 -5.11
C VAL A 60 -0.64 5.09 -6.28
N SER A 61 -0.03 5.00 -7.46
CA SER A 61 -0.47 5.73 -8.66
C SER A 61 -1.88 5.34 -9.06
N THR A 62 -2.20 4.05 -9.07
CA THR A 62 -3.55 3.53 -9.35
C THR A 62 -4.56 4.12 -8.40
N LEU A 63 -4.31 4.07 -7.09
CA LEU A 63 -5.23 4.58 -6.09
C LEU A 63 -5.42 6.10 -6.18
N ARG A 64 -4.35 6.86 -6.45
CA ARG A 64 -4.44 8.33 -6.64
C ARG A 64 -5.28 8.73 -7.86
N LYS A 65 -5.34 7.88 -8.89
CA LYS A 65 -6.12 8.14 -10.11
C LYS A 65 -7.59 7.76 -9.98
N ILE A 66 -7.94 6.92 -9.00
CA ILE A 66 -9.32 6.55 -8.72
C ILE A 66 -9.98 7.68 -7.92
N LYS A 67 -11.17 8.13 -8.36
CA LYS A 67 -12.01 9.05 -7.61
C LYS A 67 -12.34 8.40 -6.26
N ASN A 68 -12.11 9.11 -5.16
CA ASN A 68 -12.27 8.60 -3.80
C ASN A 68 -11.27 7.49 -3.40
N GLY A 69 -10.07 7.47 -4.00
CA GLY A 69 -9.06 6.46 -3.67
C GLY A 69 -8.60 6.48 -2.21
N ALA A 70 -8.72 7.61 -1.51
CA ALA A 70 -8.35 7.71 -0.09
C ALA A 70 -9.37 7.00 0.82
N GLU A 71 -10.66 7.15 0.53
CA GLU A 71 -11.75 6.45 1.22
C GLU A 71 -11.62 4.94 1.02
N ILE A 72 -11.39 4.50 -0.22
CA ILE A 72 -11.17 3.08 -0.56
C ILE A 72 -9.98 2.50 0.24
N ILE A 73 -8.85 3.22 0.31
CA ILE A 73 -7.69 2.79 1.10
C ILE A 73 -8.08 2.54 2.55
N ASN A 74 -8.81 3.48 3.15
CA ASN A 74 -9.19 3.38 4.55
C ASN A 74 -10.13 2.20 4.79
N GLU A 75 -11.14 2.01 3.94
CA GLU A 75 -12.10 0.91 4.04
C GLU A 75 -11.41 -0.45 3.98
N ILE A 76 -10.61 -0.72 2.94
CA ILE A 76 -9.91 -2.00 2.76
C ILE A 76 -8.94 -2.26 3.93
N MET A 77 -8.23 -1.22 4.39
CA MET A 77 -7.34 -1.31 5.54
C MET A 77 -8.10 -1.68 6.81
N GLN A 78 -9.24 -1.03 7.09
CA GLN A 78 -10.05 -1.32 8.28
C GLN A 78 -10.63 -2.73 8.24
N GLU A 79 -11.05 -3.22 7.07
CA GLU A 79 -11.50 -4.60 6.90
C GLU A 79 -10.41 -5.62 7.21
N ARG A 80 -9.18 -5.35 6.74
CA ARG A 80 -8.02 -6.18 7.06
C ARG A 80 -7.74 -6.20 8.56
N ILE A 81 -7.67 -5.03 9.20
CA ILE A 81 -7.43 -4.93 10.65
C ILE A 81 -8.50 -5.71 11.43
N ARG A 82 -9.78 -5.55 11.08
CA ARG A 82 -10.87 -6.30 11.72
C ARG A 82 -10.72 -7.81 11.54
N ARG A 83 -10.27 -8.26 10.37
CA ARG A 83 -10.03 -9.69 10.09
C ARG A 83 -8.89 -10.22 10.95
N GLU A 84 -7.77 -9.52 10.98
CA GLU A 84 -6.58 -9.89 11.78
C GLU A 84 -6.93 -9.89 13.28
N LEU A 85 -7.64 -8.87 13.78
CA LEU A 85 -8.09 -8.82 15.18
C LEU A 85 -8.98 -10.02 15.54
N ARG A 86 -9.94 -10.40 14.68
CA ARG A 86 -10.78 -11.59 14.93
C ARG A 86 -9.97 -12.87 15.03
N GLN A 87 -8.93 -13.03 14.21
CA GLN A 87 -8.04 -14.20 14.27
C GLN A 87 -7.25 -14.21 15.59
N LEU A 88 -6.73 -13.05 16.01
CA LEU A 88 -6.04 -12.91 17.29
C LEU A 88 -6.95 -13.26 18.47
N TYR A 89 -8.19 -12.78 18.50
CA TYR A 89 -9.15 -13.13 19.55
C TYR A 89 -9.50 -14.63 19.60
N ARG A 90 -9.40 -15.35 18.48
CA ARG A 90 -9.60 -16.81 18.42
C ARG A 90 -8.35 -17.63 18.74
N GLY A 91 -7.23 -16.98 19.08
CA GLY A 91 -5.95 -17.66 19.29
C GLY A 91 -5.32 -18.21 18.00
N GLU A 92 -5.84 -17.84 16.83
CA GLU A 92 -5.33 -18.21 15.51
C GLU A 92 -4.14 -17.30 15.17
N ILE A 93 -3.03 -17.41 15.90
CA ILE A 93 -1.81 -16.69 15.55
C ILE A 93 -1.21 -17.37 14.31
N SER A 94 -1.44 -16.78 13.14
CA SER A 94 -0.63 -17.13 11.97
C SER A 94 0.79 -16.63 12.23
N ARG A 95 1.71 -17.58 12.51
CA ARG A 95 3.14 -17.34 12.37
C ARG A 95 3.50 -16.97 10.93
#